data_AF-A0A960NI77-F1
#
_entry.id   AF-A0A960NI77-F1
#
_cell.length_a   1.000
_cell.length_b   1.000
_cell.length_c   1.000
_cell.angle_alpha   90.00
_cell.angle_beta   90.00
_cell.angle_gamma   90.00
#
_symmetry.space_group_name_H-M   'P 1'
#
loop_
_entity.id
_entity.type
_entity.pdbx_description
1 polymer ?
#
loop_
_entity_poly.entity_id
_entity_poly.type
_entity_poly.pdbx_seq_one_letter_code
_entity_poly.pdbx_strand_id
1 'polypeptide(L)'
;IPAWLRGDDQKALSMLGMVSRQSIPVDDAHRARMPVVLAGQLLGEEVGGEEIQAAWPAWYPVLGDIFQGVLLLRKGDLSRADLALQRAHAGLLGDAPGWVLAYRGLIERLRSELDQFRTVQVQVGSWLVQRNPDEASRWLEAFAAAHGPVWGGVLQAEQAAVQATRETLAAEARDRKEVRRLRTTVEEFEAYEELLREQSDRLLIRHDYAEVRAAWAAFQETVKSAPVRDAVALMLARLDRILSLQSLLPEATRSEPIGVVIQACEAMIRQWPDPEDPARADALLSLGVLCYMNGGRDAAVRYASLAVERNPGLAEVANQLLPEVRLNEPEEPES
;
A
#
# COMPACT_ATOMS: atom_id res chain seq x y z
N ILE A 1 -36.18 3.54 28.33
CA ILE A 1 -34.91 2.81 28.03
C ILE A 1 -33.78 3.44 28.85
N PRO A 2 -33.26 2.73 29.86
CA PRO A 2 -32.11 3.18 30.67
C PRO A 2 -30.93 3.71 29.83
N ALA A 3 -30.19 4.70 30.35
CA ALA A 3 -29.09 5.36 29.62
C ALA A 3 -27.98 4.38 29.18
N TRP A 4 -27.72 3.36 30.00
CA TRP A 4 -26.76 2.29 29.69
C TRP A 4 -27.16 1.47 28.47
N LEU A 5 -28.44 1.27 28.16
CA LEU A 5 -28.87 0.55 26.94
C LEU A 5 -28.66 1.36 25.64
N ARG A 6 -28.33 2.66 25.74
CA ARG A 6 -28.10 3.55 24.60
C ARG A 6 -26.63 3.79 24.29
N GLY A 7 -25.70 3.20 25.04
CA GLY A 7 -24.27 3.44 24.88
C GLY A 7 -23.76 4.71 25.58
N ASP A 8 -24.58 5.35 26.41
CA ASP A 8 -24.18 6.54 27.18
C ASP A 8 -23.62 6.09 28.54
N ASP A 9 -22.41 5.53 28.48
CA ASP A 9 -21.73 4.92 29.63
C ASP A 9 -21.36 5.95 30.68
N GLN A 10 -21.03 7.18 30.26
CA GLN A 10 -20.71 8.27 31.17
C GLN A 10 -21.96 8.73 31.94
N LYS A 11 -23.12 8.80 31.28
CA LYS A 11 -24.39 9.10 31.96
C LYS A 11 -24.85 7.93 32.83
N ALA A 12 -24.70 6.70 32.37
CA ALA A 12 -24.99 5.51 33.17
C ALA A 12 -24.11 5.42 34.43
N LEU A 13 -22.81 5.64 34.30
CA LEU A 13 -21.85 5.70 35.40
C LEU A 13 -22.08 6.91 36.30
N SER A 14 -22.47 8.07 35.76
CA SER A 14 -22.85 9.23 36.57
C SER A 14 -24.12 8.97 37.38
N MET A 15 -25.11 8.30 36.80
CA MET A 15 -26.33 7.91 37.48
C MET A 15 -26.03 6.84 38.55
N LEU A 16 -25.19 5.85 38.25
CA LEU A 16 -24.74 4.83 39.21
C LEU A 16 -23.89 5.44 40.34
N GLY A 17 -22.98 6.36 40.02
CA GLY A 17 -22.14 7.09 40.97
C GLY A 17 -22.92 8.07 41.85
N MET A 18 -23.98 8.69 41.31
CA MET A 18 -24.91 9.51 42.10
C MET A 18 -25.68 8.66 43.11
N VAL A 19 -26.08 7.45 42.73
CA VAL A 19 -26.81 6.57 43.65
C VAL A 19 -25.88 5.88 44.66
N SER A 20 -24.63 5.61 44.28
CA SER A 20 -23.53 5.20 45.18
C SER A 20 -23.30 6.20 46.33
N ARG A 21 -23.45 7.50 46.06
CA ARG A 21 -23.11 8.60 46.99
C ARG A 21 -24.30 9.16 47.78
N GLN A 22 -25.53 8.75 47.50
CA GLN A 22 -26.70 9.21 48.27
C GLN A 22 -26.83 8.41 49.57
N SER A 23 -26.64 9.07 50.72
CA SER A 23 -26.98 8.51 52.03
C SER A 23 -28.49 8.46 52.18
N ILE A 24 -29.08 7.28 51.97
CA ILE A 24 -30.53 7.07 52.13
C ILE A 24 -30.78 6.55 53.55
N PRO A 25 -31.78 7.10 54.29
CA PRO A 25 -32.05 6.76 55.68
C PRO A 25 -32.37 5.26 55.89
N VAL A 26 -31.98 4.77 57.07
CA VAL A 26 -31.66 3.37 57.38
C VAL A 26 -32.88 2.43 57.46
N ASP A 27 -34.09 2.96 57.56
CA ASP A 27 -35.30 2.13 57.70
C ASP A 27 -35.77 1.49 56.37
N ASP A 28 -35.11 1.82 55.25
CA ASP A 28 -35.32 1.26 53.89
C ASP A 28 -33.98 0.66 53.34
N ALA A 29 -33.15 0.10 54.24
CA ALA A 29 -31.76 -0.32 53.98
C ALA A 29 -31.53 -1.23 52.75
N HIS A 30 -32.52 -2.02 52.33
CA HIS A 30 -32.41 -2.91 51.17
C HIS A 30 -32.59 -2.21 49.82
N ARG A 31 -33.44 -1.16 49.75
CA ARG A 31 -33.67 -0.41 48.50
C ARG A 31 -32.54 0.59 48.21
N ALA A 32 -31.92 1.10 49.27
CA ALA A 32 -30.86 2.09 49.23
C ALA A 32 -29.49 1.55 48.80
N ARG A 33 -29.12 0.34 49.24
CA ARG A 33 -27.79 -0.24 49.02
C ARG A 33 -27.62 -0.92 47.65
N MET A 34 -28.73 -1.27 47.01
CA MET A 34 -28.78 -1.96 45.72
C MET A 34 -27.96 -1.28 44.61
N PRO A 35 -28.10 0.04 44.37
CA PRO A 35 -27.42 0.65 43.24
C PRO A 35 -25.93 0.90 43.52
N VAL A 36 -25.53 0.99 44.80
CA VAL A 36 -24.13 1.17 45.23
C VAL A 36 -23.32 -0.10 45.00
N VAL A 37 -23.87 -1.26 45.39
CA VAL A 37 -23.17 -2.55 45.24
C VAL A 37 -23.17 -3.01 43.78
N LEU A 38 -24.27 -2.80 43.05
CA LEU A 38 -24.28 -3.02 41.59
C LEU A 38 -23.30 -2.08 40.87
N ALA A 39 -23.20 -0.81 41.27
CA ALA A 39 -22.21 0.12 40.71
C ALA A 39 -20.78 -0.33 41.01
N GLY A 40 -20.45 -0.71 42.24
CA GLY A 40 -19.12 -1.18 42.62
C GLY A 40 -18.72 -2.47 41.91
N GLN A 41 -19.64 -3.44 41.78
CA GLN A 41 -19.41 -4.66 40.99
C GLN A 41 -19.19 -4.38 39.51
N LEU A 42 -19.90 -3.40 38.94
CA LEU A 42 -19.74 -2.98 37.54
C LEU A 42 -18.46 -2.18 37.30
N LEU A 43 -17.95 -1.50 38.33
CA LEU A 43 -16.70 -0.74 38.32
C LEU A 43 -15.46 -1.59 38.67
N GLY A 44 -15.64 -2.86 39.07
CA GLY A 44 -14.54 -3.72 39.50
C GLY A 44 -13.97 -3.35 40.87
N GLU A 45 -14.74 -2.64 41.69
CA GLU A 45 -14.37 -2.27 43.06
C GLU A 45 -14.62 -3.45 44.00
N GLU A 46 -13.71 -3.70 44.96
CA GLU A 46 -13.93 -4.67 46.04
C GLU A 46 -14.99 -4.13 47.00
N VAL A 47 -16.25 -4.41 46.70
CA VAL A 47 -17.35 -4.16 47.64
C VAL A 47 -17.39 -5.35 48.58
N GLY A 48 -16.99 -5.16 49.85
CA GLY A 48 -17.02 -6.19 50.89
C GLY A 48 -18.39 -6.88 50.97
N GLY A 49 -18.50 -8.07 50.37
CA GLY A 49 -19.78 -8.60 49.88
C GLY A 49 -20.22 -9.94 50.49
N GLU A 50 -19.39 -10.60 51.30
CA GLU A 50 -19.72 -11.93 51.83
C GLU A 50 -20.79 -11.88 52.94
N GLU A 51 -20.76 -10.87 53.82
CA GLU A 51 -21.75 -10.76 54.91
C GLU A 51 -23.11 -10.18 54.47
N ILE A 52 -23.20 -9.59 53.26
CA ILE A 52 -24.40 -8.86 52.80
C ILE A 52 -25.26 -9.71 51.86
N GLN A 53 -24.69 -10.71 51.18
CA GLN A 53 -25.44 -11.58 50.26
C GLN A 53 -26.54 -12.41 50.95
N ALA A 54 -26.38 -12.74 52.23
CA ALA A 54 -27.33 -13.55 52.99
C ALA A 54 -28.66 -12.84 53.30
N ALA A 55 -28.71 -11.49 53.18
CA ALA A 55 -29.90 -10.69 53.50
C ALA A 55 -30.65 -10.18 52.26
N TRP A 56 -30.14 -10.44 51.05
CA TRP A 56 -30.74 -9.88 49.84
C TRP A 56 -31.99 -10.64 49.39
N PRO A 57 -32.97 -9.94 48.79
CA PRO A 57 -34.07 -10.60 48.10
C PRO A 57 -33.53 -11.56 47.04
N ALA A 58 -34.14 -12.73 46.90
CA ALA A 58 -33.70 -13.77 45.97
C ALA A 58 -33.63 -13.32 44.49
N TRP A 59 -34.33 -12.25 44.12
CA TRP A 59 -34.30 -11.66 42.79
C TRP A 59 -33.11 -10.72 42.54
N TYR A 60 -32.28 -10.42 43.55
CA TYR A 60 -31.18 -9.47 43.42
C TYR A 60 -30.04 -9.94 42.49
N PRO A 61 -29.53 -11.19 42.58
CA PRO A 61 -28.48 -11.68 41.69
C PRO A 61 -28.86 -11.62 40.21
N VAL A 62 -30.16 -11.71 39.92
CA VAL A 62 -30.72 -11.60 38.56
C VAL A 62 -30.36 -10.29 37.90
N LEU A 63 -30.38 -9.17 38.62
CA LEU A 63 -30.01 -7.87 38.06
C LEU A 63 -28.51 -7.84 37.72
N GLY A 64 -27.67 -8.35 38.62
CA GLY A 64 -26.23 -8.49 38.37
C GLY A 64 -25.95 -9.28 37.09
N ASP A 65 -26.63 -10.41 36.89
CA ASP A 65 -26.51 -11.25 35.70
C ASP A 65 -27.00 -10.54 34.41
N ILE A 66 -28.05 -9.72 34.47
CA ILE A 66 -28.51 -8.91 33.33
C ILE A 66 -27.45 -7.89 32.92
N PHE A 67 -26.93 -7.12 33.89
CA PHE A 67 -25.92 -6.10 33.62
C PHE A 67 -24.61 -6.73 33.12
N GLN A 68 -24.17 -7.81 33.77
CA GLN A 68 -22.99 -8.55 33.36
C GLN A 68 -23.15 -9.10 31.94
N GLY A 69 -24.32 -9.64 31.59
CA GLY A 69 -24.64 -10.10 30.24
C GLY A 69 -24.48 -9.00 29.19
N VAL A 70 -25.05 -7.82 29.43
CA VAL A 70 -24.95 -6.68 28.49
C VAL A 70 -23.53 -6.14 28.40
N LEU A 71 -22.78 -6.10 29.50
CA LEU A 71 -21.37 -5.70 29.50
C LEU A 71 -20.52 -6.68 28.67
N LEU A 72 -20.75 -7.99 28.84
CA LEU A 72 -20.05 -9.04 28.11
C LEU A 72 -20.39 -9.02 26.63
N LEU A 73 -21.66 -8.74 26.26
CA LEU A 73 -22.05 -8.50 24.86
C LEU A 73 -21.24 -7.38 24.24
N ARG A 74 -21.12 -6.24 24.92
CA ARG A 74 -20.33 -5.10 24.42
C ARG A 74 -18.85 -5.40 24.25
N LYS A 75 -18.31 -6.24 25.14
CA LYS A 75 -16.92 -6.70 25.08
C LYS A 75 -16.69 -7.82 24.05
N GLY A 76 -17.75 -8.32 23.40
CA GLY A 76 -17.66 -9.42 22.44
C GLY A 76 -17.51 -10.82 23.05
N ASP A 77 -17.68 -10.97 24.37
CA ASP A 77 -17.65 -12.27 25.04
C ASP A 77 -19.04 -12.92 24.98
N LEU A 78 -19.42 -13.37 23.79
CA LEU A 78 -20.76 -13.89 23.48
C LEU A 78 -21.15 -15.11 24.32
N SER A 79 -20.18 -15.98 24.63
CA SER A 79 -20.41 -17.20 25.41
C SER A 79 -20.74 -16.87 26.87
N ARG A 80 -19.96 -15.99 27.50
CA ARG A 80 -20.25 -15.58 28.88
C ARG A 80 -21.46 -14.68 28.97
N ALA A 81 -21.71 -13.86 27.94
CA ALA A 81 -22.92 -13.06 27.85
C ALA A 81 -24.19 -13.92 27.84
N ASP A 82 -24.23 -14.95 26.99
CA ASP A 82 -25.35 -15.89 26.92
C ASP A 82 -25.58 -16.59 28.27
N LEU A 83 -24.50 -17.08 28.91
CA LEU A 83 -24.58 -17.71 30.23
C LEU A 83 -25.14 -16.77 31.31
N ALA A 84 -24.71 -15.51 31.32
CA ALA A 84 -25.23 -14.51 32.26
C ALA A 84 -26.72 -14.21 31.99
N LEU A 85 -27.11 -14.03 30.73
CA LEU A 85 -28.51 -13.81 30.36
C LEU A 85 -29.41 -15.02 30.64
N GLN A 86 -28.89 -16.25 30.51
CA GLN A 86 -29.59 -17.49 30.87
C GLN A 86 -29.83 -17.59 32.38
N ARG A 87 -28.82 -17.31 33.20
CA ARG A 87 -28.96 -17.27 34.67
C ARG A 87 -29.97 -16.21 35.11
N ALA A 88 -29.89 -15.01 34.51
CA ALA A 88 -30.87 -13.95 34.73
C ALA A 88 -32.30 -14.40 34.37
N HIS A 89 -32.48 -15.02 33.20
CA HIS A 89 -33.79 -15.50 32.77
C HIS A 89 -34.37 -16.55 33.72
N ALA A 90 -33.54 -17.50 34.16
CA ALA A 90 -33.96 -18.57 35.08
C ALA A 90 -34.31 -18.05 36.49
N GLY A 91 -33.64 -17.02 36.96
CA GLY A 91 -33.89 -16.41 38.27
C GLY A 91 -35.12 -15.50 38.34
N LEU A 92 -35.76 -15.18 37.19
CA LEU A 92 -37.01 -14.41 37.15
C LEU A 92 -38.22 -15.32 37.46
N LEU A 93 -38.37 -15.74 38.72
CA LEU A 93 -39.52 -16.51 39.23
C LEU A 93 -40.23 -15.81 40.40
N GLY A 94 -41.56 -15.91 40.40
CA GLY A 94 -42.47 -15.79 41.55
C GLY A 94 -42.54 -14.46 42.29
N ASP A 95 -41.51 -14.14 43.08
CA ASP A 95 -41.55 -13.10 44.13
C ASP A 95 -40.78 -11.82 43.76
N ALA A 96 -40.40 -11.67 42.49
CA ALA A 96 -39.72 -10.48 42.01
C ALA A 96 -40.70 -9.31 41.83
N PRO A 97 -40.31 -8.07 42.17
CA PRO A 97 -41.10 -6.87 41.88
C PRO A 97 -41.45 -6.78 40.39
N GLY A 98 -42.63 -6.26 40.06
CA GLY A 98 -43.10 -6.15 38.67
C GLY A 98 -42.14 -5.42 37.73
N TRP A 99 -41.34 -4.47 38.24
CA TRP A 99 -40.32 -3.77 37.45
C TRP A 99 -39.08 -4.65 37.13
N VAL A 100 -38.78 -5.66 37.95
CA VAL A 100 -37.73 -6.66 37.68
C VAL A 100 -38.23 -7.65 36.62
N LEU A 101 -39.49 -8.09 36.74
CA LEU A 101 -40.15 -8.94 35.75
C LEU A 101 -40.25 -8.25 34.38
N ALA A 102 -40.31 -6.91 34.34
CA ALA A 102 -40.31 -6.14 33.10
C ALA A 102 -39.02 -6.31 32.26
N TYR A 103 -37.91 -6.78 32.85
CA TYR A 103 -36.68 -7.08 32.11
C TYR A 103 -36.71 -8.41 31.36
N ARG A 104 -37.71 -9.28 31.60
CA ARG A 104 -37.81 -10.58 30.91
C ARG A 104 -37.79 -10.41 29.39
N GLY A 105 -38.61 -9.49 28.86
CA GLY A 105 -38.67 -9.23 27.42
C GLY A 105 -37.36 -8.66 26.84
N LEU A 106 -36.58 -7.93 27.64
CA LEU A 106 -35.24 -7.47 27.23
C LEU A 106 -34.26 -8.66 27.13
N ILE A 107 -34.27 -9.55 28.12
CA ILE A 107 -33.38 -10.72 28.15
C ILE A 107 -33.70 -11.66 26.99
N GLU A 108 -34.98 -11.97 26.76
CA GLU A 108 -35.44 -12.80 25.64
C GLU A 108 -35.03 -12.19 24.30
N ARG A 109 -35.22 -10.88 24.15
CA ARG A 109 -34.75 -10.15 22.96
C ARG A 109 -33.25 -10.28 22.78
N LEU A 110 -32.43 -9.94 23.79
CA LEU A 110 -30.96 -9.99 23.68
C LEU A 110 -30.44 -11.39 23.38
N ARG A 111 -31.07 -12.43 23.93
CA ARG A 111 -30.73 -13.83 23.62
C ARG A 111 -31.10 -14.20 22.17
N SER A 112 -32.26 -13.78 21.69
CA SER A 112 -32.63 -13.97 20.29
C SER A 112 -31.68 -13.24 19.33
N GLU A 113 -31.29 -12.01 19.68
CA GLU A 113 -30.30 -11.23 18.91
C GLU A 113 -28.92 -11.92 18.92
N LEU A 114 -28.52 -12.56 20.03
CA LEU A 114 -27.31 -13.39 20.13
C LEU A 114 -27.29 -14.55 19.14
N ASP A 115 -28.38 -15.29 19.03
CA ASP A 115 -28.47 -16.43 18.11
C ASP A 115 -28.49 -15.96 16.64
N GLN A 116 -29.16 -14.83 16.37
CA GLN A 116 -29.11 -14.17 15.06
C GLN A 116 -27.69 -13.72 14.71
N PHE A 117 -26.98 -13.11 15.67
CA PHE A 117 -25.61 -12.65 15.46
C PHE A 117 -24.64 -13.80 15.18
N ARG A 118 -24.76 -14.92 15.90
CA ARG A 118 -23.98 -16.14 15.63
C ARG A 118 -24.19 -16.63 14.20
N THR A 119 -25.42 -16.55 13.69
CA THR A 119 -25.72 -16.88 12.29
C THR A 119 -25.04 -15.92 11.33
N VAL A 120 -25.08 -14.61 11.61
CA VAL A 120 -24.38 -13.58 10.84
C VAL A 120 -22.87 -13.82 10.83
N GLN A 121 -22.25 -14.15 11.96
CA GLN A 121 -20.81 -14.45 12.03
C GLN A 121 -20.41 -15.62 11.13
N VAL A 122 -21.21 -16.68 11.09
CA VAL A 122 -20.97 -17.83 10.19
C VAL A 122 -21.05 -17.40 8.72
N GLN A 123 -22.06 -16.58 8.35
CA GLN A 123 -22.19 -16.07 6.99
C GLN A 123 -21.05 -15.14 6.60
N VAL A 124 -20.71 -14.18 7.47
CA VAL A 124 -19.57 -13.26 7.31
C VAL A 124 -18.28 -14.04 7.11
N GLY A 125 -18.00 -15.03 7.99
CA GLY A 125 -16.85 -15.91 7.85
C GLY A 125 -16.81 -16.64 6.50
N SER A 126 -17.95 -17.19 6.05
CA SER A 126 -18.04 -17.84 4.73
C SER A 126 -17.74 -16.88 3.58
N TRP A 127 -18.27 -15.65 3.61
CA TRP A 127 -18.02 -14.64 2.59
C TRP A 127 -16.56 -14.17 2.57
N LEU A 128 -15.93 -14.06 3.74
CA LEU A 128 -14.50 -13.74 3.84
C LEU A 128 -13.62 -14.86 3.27
N VAL A 129 -13.95 -16.13 3.51
CA VAL A 129 -13.27 -17.27 2.87
C VAL A 129 -13.45 -17.23 1.34
N GLN A 130 -14.64 -16.87 0.87
CA GLN A 130 -14.94 -16.67 -0.56
C GLN A 130 -14.33 -15.38 -1.15
N ARG A 131 -13.58 -14.61 -0.35
CA ARG A 131 -12.94 -13.35 -0.75
C ARG A 131 -13.94 -12.27 -1.21
N ASN A 132 -15.13 -12.26 -0.63
CA ASN A 132 -16.19 -11.28 -0.91
C ASN A 132 -16.49 -10.41 0.34
N PRO A 133 -15.62 -9.44 0.66
CA PRO A 133 -15.80 -8.60 1.85
C PRO A 133 -17.00 -7.66 1.76
N ASP A 134 -17.50 -7.36 0.57
CA ASP A 134 -18.64 -6.45 0.40
C ASP A 134 -19.95 -7.11 0.84
N GLU A 135 -20.13 -8.38 0.51
CA GLU A 135 -21.27 -9.15 1.01
C GLU A 135 -21.17 -9.35 2.52
N ALA A 136 -19.97 -9.67 3.04
CA ALA A 136 -19.73 -9.72 4.48
C ALA A 136 -20.10 -8.39 5.20
N SER A 137 -19.74 -7.24 4.63
CA SER A 137 -20.10 -5.91 5.16
C SER A 137 -21.61 -5.70 5.21
N ARG A 138 -22.32 -6.09 4.13
CA ARG A 138 -23.79 -5.97 4.07
C ARG A 138 -24.50 -6.75 5.16
N TRP A 139 -24.05 -7.96 5.45
CA TRP A 139 -24.60 -8.78 6.53
C TRP A 139 -24.41 -8.12 7.91
N LEU A 140 -23.24 -7.53 8.17
CA LEU A 140 -22.96 -6.80 9.41
C LEU A 140 -23.78 -5.51 9.52
N GLU A 141 -23.90 -4.74 8.43
CA GLU A 141 -24.69 -3.51 8.37
C GLU A 141 -26.18 -3.77 8.56
N ALA A 142 -26.72 -4.83 7.93
CA ALA A 142 -28.11 -5.25 8.10
C ALA A 142 -28.40 -5.63 9.56
N PHE A 143 -27.49 -6.37 10.20
CA PHE A 143 -27.62 -6.69 11.62
C PHE A 143 -27.55 -5.43 12.50
N ALA A 144 -26.60 -4.53 12.24
CA ALA A 144 -26.44 -3.28 12.98
C ALA A 144 -27.67 -2.35 12.85
N ALA A 145 -28.31 -2.33 11.68
CA ALA A 145 -29.53 -1.55 11.44
C ALA A 145 -30.74 -2.12 12.20
N ALA A 146 -30.81 -3.45 12.35
CA ALA A 146 -31.89 -4.13 13.05
C ALA A 146 -31.73 -4.13 14.58
N HIS A 147 -30.48 -4.15 15.07
CA HIS A 147 -30.16 -4.36 16.49
C HIS A 147 -29.25 -3.24 16.97
N GLY A 148 -29.80 -2.37 17.84
CA GLY A 148 -29.20 -1.10 18.25
C GLY A 148 -27.81 -1.18 18.93
N PRO A 149 -27.36 -0.09 19.60
CA PRO A 149 -25.95 0.16 19.88
C PRO A 149 -25.25 -0.82 20.85
N VAL A 150 -25.97 -1.73 21.50
CA VAL A 150 -25.41 -2.74 22.41
C VAL A 150 -24.39 -3.65 21.69
N TRP A 151 -24.56 -3.83 20.38
CA TRP A 151 -23.72 -4.69 19.54
C TRP A 151 -22.46 -4.01 18.99
N GLY A 152 -22.25 -2.72 19.27
CA GLY A 152 -21.21 -1.91 18.62
C GLY A 152 -19.80 -2.49 18.73
N GLY A 153 -19.39 -2.97 19.92
CA GLY A 153 -18.05 -3.53 20.13
C GLY A 153 -17.81 -4.84 19.36
N VAL A 154 -18.83 -5.69 19.23
CA VAL A 154 -18.71 -6.96 18.50
C VAL A 154 -18.69 -6.72 16.99
N LEU A 155 -19.53 -5.81 16.52
CA LEU A 155 -19.58 -5.41 15.12
C LEU A 155 -18.25 -4.78 14.67
N GLN A 156 -17.59 -4.00 15.53
CA GLN A 156 -16.28 -3.43 15.22
C GLN A 156 -15.21 -4.50 14.96
N ALA A 157 -15.18 -5.58 15.73
CA ALA A 157 -14.22 -6.67 15.54
C ALA A 157 -14.43 -7.37 14.19
N GLU A 158 -15.67 -7.67 13.84
CA GLU A 158 -16.02 -8.29 12.54
C GLU A 158 -15.74 -7.32 11.37
N GLN A 159 -16.06 -6.04 11.52
CA GLN A 159 -15.74 -5.00 10.54
C GLN A 159 -14.23 -4.86 10.31
N ALA A 160 -13.41 -5.00 11.36
CA ALA A 160 -11.96 -5.00 11.23
C ALA A 160 -11.46 -6.20 10.40
N ALA A 161 -12.04 -7.39 10.57
CA ALA A 161 -11.70 -8.56 9.77
C ALA A 161 -12.08 -8.39 8.28
N VAL A 162 -13.25 -7.79 8.01
CA VAL A 162 -13.67 -7.42 6.65
C VAL A 162 -12.69 -6.44 6.02
N GLN A 163 -12.30 -5.40 6.77
CA GLN A 163 -11.38 -4.38 6.29
C GLN A 163 -9.98 -4.94 6.00
N ALA A 164 -9.45 -5.80 6.88
CA ALA A 164 -8.17 -6.48 6.65
C ALA A 164 -8.18 -7.33 5.36
N THR A 165 -9.31 -7.99 5.08
CA THR A 165 -9.48 -8.78 3.85
C THR A 165 -9.50 -7.87 2.61
N ARG A 166 -10.18 -6.71 2.66
CA ARG A 166 -10.15 -5.71 1.57
C ARG A 166 -8.73 -5.22 1.29
N GLU A 167 -7.97 -4.91 2.34
CA GLU A 167 -6.59 -4.45 2.21
C GLU A 167 -5.69 -5.52 1.58
N THR A 168 -5.89 -6.78 1.96
CA THR A 168 -5.16 -7.92 1.40
C THR A 168 -5.46 -8.07 -0.10
N LEU A 169 -6.75 -8.01 -0.49
CA LEU A 169 -7.16 -8.08 -1.89
C LEU A 169 -6.62 -6.91 -2.72
N ALA A 170 -6.61 -5.71 -2.15
CA ALA A 170 -6.06 -4.52 -2.81
C ALA A 170 -4.54 -4.62 -2.98
N ALA A 171 -3.81 -5.13 -1.99
CA ALA A 171 -2.38 -5.39 -2.08
C ALA A 171 -2.07 -6.40 -3.19
N GLU A 172 -2.73 -7.55 -3.21
CA GLU A 172 -2.55 -8.54 -4.28
C GLU A 172 -2.89 -8.00 -5.67
N ALA A 173 -3.90 -7.13 -5.79
CA ALA A 173 -4.24 -6.51 -7.07
C ALA A 173 -3.14 -5.56 -7.55
N ARG A 174 -2.49 -4.82 -6.64
CA ARG A 174 -1.33 -3.98 -6.93
C ARG A 174 -0.14 -4.84 -7.35
N ASP A 175 0.15 -5.90 -6.60
CA ASP A 175 1.26 -6.82 -6.89
C ASP A 175 1.08 -7.48 -8.26
N ARG A 176 -0.12 -7.97 -8.57
CA ARG A 176 -0.42 -8.54 -9.90
C ARG A 176 -0.24 -7.52 -11.02
N LYS A 177 -0.60 -6.26 -10.80
CA LYS A 177 -0.40 -5.20 -11.80
C LYS A 177 1.09 -4.91 -11.99
N GLU A 178 1.86 -4.87 -10.92
CA GLU A 178 3.30 -4.62 -10.97
C GLU A 178 4.05 -5.78 -11.64
N VAL A 179 3.72 -7.03 -11.30
CA VAL A 179 4.29 -8.22 -11.97
C VAL A 179 4.01 -8.18 -13.47
N ARG A 180 2.79 -7.83 -13.89
CA ARG A 180 2.46 -7.69 -15.32
C ARG A 180 3.29 -6.60 -15.99
N ARG A 181 3.45 -5.45 -15.33
CA ARG A 181 4.27 -4.34 -15.83
C ARG A 181 5.72 -4.76 -15.98
N LEU A 182 6.32 -5.35 -14.95
CA LEU A 182 7.70 -5.83 -14.96
C LEU A 182 7.92 -6.88 -16.05
N ARG A 183 6.98 -7.82 -16.21
CA ARG A 183 7.05 -8.81 -17.28
C ARG A 183 7.08 -8.17 -18.66
N THR A 184 6.20 -7.20 -18.93
CA THR A 184 6.24 -6.45 -20.20
C THR A 184 7.55 -5.70 -20.39
N THR A 185 8.09 -5.09 -19.34
CA THR A 185 9.41 -4.44 -19.42
C THR A 185 10.52 -5.44 -19.77
N VAL A 186 10.50 -6.64 -19.18
CA VAL A 186 11.48 -7.70 -19.49
C VAL A 186 11.33 -8.17 -20.94
N GLU A 187 10.12 -8.46 -21.39
CA GLU A 187 9.82 -8.85 -22.79
C GLU A 187 10.32 -7.78 -23.79
N GLU A 188 10.15 -6.50 -23.46
CA GLU A 188 10.65 -5.38 -24.28
C GLU A 188 12.18 -5.27 -24.27
N PHE A 189 12.86 -5.55 -23.14
CA PHE A 189 14.33 -5.59 -23.09
C PHE A 189 14.90 -6.78 -23.87
N GLU A 190 14.25 -7.94 -23.84
CA GLU A 190 14.63 -9.09 -24.66
C GLU A 190 14.54 -8.75 -26.16
N ALA A 191 13.48 -8.06 -26.57
CA ALA A 191 13.34 -7.56 -27.95
C ALA A 191 14.39 -6.49 -28.30
N TYR A 192 14.74 -5.60 -27.35
CA TYR A 192 15.84 -4.64 -27.51
C TYR A 192 17.18 -5.35 -27.76
N GLU A 193 17.49 -6.38 -26.98
CA GLU A 193 18.73 -7.16 -27.12
C GLU A 193 18.77 -7.96 -28.43
N GLU A 194 17.64 -8.53 -28.85
CA GLU A 194 17.54 -9.20 -30.15
C GLU A 194 17.81 -8.23 -31.30
N LEU A 195 17.17 -7.07 -31.29
CA LEU A 195 17.40 -6.05 -32.31
C LEU A 195 18.86 -5.61 -32.32
N LEU A 196 19.47 -5.40 -31.16
CA LEU A 196 20.89 -5.06 -31.08
C LEU A 196 21.75 -6.15 -31.75
N ARG A 197 21.45 -7.43 -31.51
CA ARG A 197 22.16 -8.56 -32.13
C ARG A 197 21.96 -8.60 -33.65
N GLU A 198 20.73 -8.45 -34.12
CA GLU A 198 20.41 -8.42 -35.56
C GLU A 198 21.11 -7.27 -36.28
N GLN A 199 21.20 -6.10 -35.64
CA GLN A 199 21.84 -4.92 -36.21
C GLN A 199 23.35 -4.88 -35.97
N SER A 200 23.92 -5.80 -35.19
CA SER A 200 25.35 -5.79 -34.82
C SER A 200 26.27 -5.85 -36.03
N ASP A 201 25.99 -6.75 -36.99
CA ASP A 201 26.78 -6.85 -38.22
C ASP A 201 26.72 -5.55 -39.04
N ARG A 202 25.55 -4.91 -39.08
CA ARG A 202 25.36 -3.64 -39.80
C ARG A 202 26.09 -2.49 -39.13
N LEU A 203 26.11 -2.44 -37.80
CA LEU A 203 26.82 -1.42 -37.01
C LEU A 203 28.33 -1.57 -37.08
N LEU A 204 28.83 -2.79 -36.84
CA LEU A 204 30.25 -3.04 -36.56
C LEU A 204 31.06 -3.43 -37.80
N ILE A 205 30.42 -4.06 -38.80
CA ILE A 205 31.11 -4.56 -39.99
C ILE A 205 30.80 -3.68 -41.19
N ARG A 206 29.51 -3.36 -41.41
CA ARG A 206 29.07 -2.61 -42.59
C ARG A 206 29.00 -1.10 -42.37
N HIS A 207 29.02 -0.66 -41.12
CA HIS A 207 28.90 0.76 -40.72
C HIS A 207 27.66 1.46 -41.30
N ASP A 208 26.57 0.72 -41.45
CA ASP A 208 25.31 1.22 -42.02
C ASP A 208 24.42 1.86 -40.95
N TYR A 209 24.87 3.00 -40.44
CA TYR A 209 24.20 3.69 -39.34
C TYR A 209 22.80 4.19 -39.71
N ALA A 210 22.54 4.48 -40.99
CA ALA A 210 21.26 4.99 -41.46
C ALA A 210 20.17 3.92 -41.44
N GLU A 211 20.46 2.72 -41.96
CA GLU A 211 19.50 1.60 -41.88
C GLU A 211 19.28 1.17 -40.43
N VAL A 212 20.34 1.14 -39.62
CA VAL A 212 20.22 0.77 -38.21
C VAL A 212 19.35 1.78 -37.46
N ARG A 213 19.57 3.08 -37.68
CA ARG A 213 18.74 4.15 -37.10
C ARG A 213 17.27 4.02 -37.49
N ALA A 214 16.97 3.65 -38.74
CA ALA A 214 15.60 3.40 -39.17
C ALA A 214 14.96 2.20 -38.43
N ALA A 215 15.71 1.11 -38.21
CA ALA A 215 15.24 -0.04 -37.46
C ALA A 215 14.96 0.30 -35.98
N TRP A 216 15.85 1.05 -35.33
CA TRP A 216 15.66 1.52 -33.96
C TRP A 216 14.48 2.49 -33.82
N ALA A 217 14.27 3.37 -34.81
CA ALA A 217 13.12 4.27 -34.82
C ALA A 217 11.80 3.49 -34.96
N ALA A 218 11.76 2.47 -35.82
CA ALA A 218 10.59 1.60 -35.93
C ALA A 218 10.33 0.81 -34.64
N PHE A 219 11.38 0.34 -33.97
CA PHE A 219 11.27 -0.32 -32.67
C PHE A 219 10.71 0.62 -31.59
N GLN A 220 11.16 1.88 -31.54
CA GLN A 220 10.68 2.88 -30.58
C GLN A 220 9.16 3.02 -30.56
N GLU A 221 8.51 2.95 -31.72
CA GLU A 221 7.04 3.03 -31.87
C GLU A 221 6.30 1.84 -31.21
N THR A 222 7.00 0.74 -30.94
CA THR A 222 6.42 -0.48 -30.34
C THR A 222 6.58 -0.55 -28.82
N VAL A 223 7.55 0.18 -28.27
CA VAL A 223 7.94 0.10 -26.86
C VAL A 223 7.01 0.93 -25.97
N LYS A 224 6.54 0.33 -24.88
CA LYS A 224 5.62 0.98 -23.92
C LYS A 224 6.30 1.33 -22.61
N SER A 225 7.24 0.52 -22.14
CA SER A 225 7.92 0.78 -20.87
C SER A 225 8.83 2.01 -20.98
N ALA A 226 8.83 2.84 -19.93
CA ALA A 226 9.72 3.99 -19.89
C ALA A 226 11.21 3.60 -19.94
N PRO A 227 11.70 2.61 -19.16
CA PRO A 227 13.11 2.25 -19.18
C PRO A 227 13.63 1.83 -20.55
N VAL A 228 12.85 1.05 -21.31
CA VAL A 228 13.26 0.61 -22.65
C VAL A 228 13.19 1.76 -23.64
N ARG A 229 12.17 2.65 -23.56
CA ARG A 229 12.12 3.86 -24.40
C ARG A 229 13.33 4.76 -24.19
N ASP A 230 13.77 4.92 -22.95
CA ASP A 230 14.94 5.73 -22.62
C ASP A 230 16.23 5.10 -23.21
N ALA A 231 16.37 3.78 -23.12
CA ALA A 231 17.48 3.06 -23.74
C ALA A 231 17.48 3.18 -25.28
N VAL A 232 16.31 3.06 -25.92
CA VAL A 232 16.17 3.23 -27.38
C VAL A 232 16.47 4.68 -27.79
N ALA A 233 15.98 5.66 -27.05
CA ALA A 233 16.26 7.07 -27.30
C ALA A 233 17.76 7.38 -27.20
N LEU A 234 18.45 6.76 -26.24
CA LEU A 234 19.91 6.88 -26.11
C LEU A 234 20.63 6.31 -27.33
N MET A 235 20.22 5.14 -27.81
CA MET A 235 20.79 4.55 -29.03
C MET A 235 20.56 5.44 -30.25
N LEU A 236 19.34 5.95 -30.44
CA LEU A 236 19.01 6.88 -31.53
C LEU A 236 19.82 8.17 -31.46
N ALA A 237 19.99 8.75 -30.28
CA ALA A 237 20.80 9.96 -30.11
C ALA A 237 22.26 9.73 -30.52
N ARG A 238 22.84 8.57 -30.21
CA ARG A 238 24.20 8.20 -30.66
C ARG A 238 24.27 8.11 -32.19
N LEU A 239 23.30 7.43 -32.81
CA LEU A 239 23.24 7.26 -34.26
C LEU A 239 23.05 8.59 -34.99
N ASP A 240 22.15 9.45 -34.51
CA ASP A 240 21.90 10.76 -35.11
C ASP A 240 23.16 11.65 -35.07
N ARG A 241 23.96 11.58 -34.01
CA ARG A 241 25.26 12.28 -33.94
C ARG A 241 26.27 11.75 -34.95
N ILE A 242 26.36 10.42 -35.10
CA ILE A 242 27.24 9.77 -36.08
C ILE A 242 26.85 10.19 -37.50
N LEU A 243 25.56 10.12 -37.83
CA LEU A 243 25.05 10.49 -39.15
C LEU A 243 25.26 11.98 -39.43
N SER A 244 25.07 12.84 -38.43
CA SER A 244 25.36 14.27 -38.55
C SER A 244 26.84 14.53 -38.85
N LEU A 245 27.75 13.84 -38.17
CA LEU A 245 29.19 13.95 -38.43
C LEU A 245 29.55 13.44 -39.83
N GLN A 246 29.03 12.28 -40.23
CA GLN A 246 29.27 11.70 -41.56
C GLN A 246 28.72 12.59 -42.68
N SER A 247 27.64 13.33 -42.43
CA SER A 247 27.05 14.26 -43.42
C SER A 247 28.01 15.36 -43.88
N LEU A 248 29.03 15.66 -43.07
CA LEU A 248 30.06 16.65 -43.38
C LEU A 248 31.19 16.08 -44.27
N LEU A 249 31.28 14.76 -44.39
CA LEU A 249 32.27 14.09 -45.24
C LEU A 249 31.75 13.89 -46.67
N PRO A 250 32.64 13.81 -47.68
CA PRO A 250 32.28 13.36 -49.01
C PRO A 250 31.67 11.95 -48.98
N GLU A 251 30.67 11.70 -49.82
CA GLU A 251 29.93 10.43 -49.85
C GLU A 251 30.84 9.21 -50.09
N ALA A 252 31.84 9.35 -50.98
CA ALA A 252 32.84 8.31 -51.23
C ALA A 252 33.58 7.89 -49.96
N THR A 253 33.89 8.83 -49.07
CA THR A 253 34.61 8.57 -47.81
C THR A 253 33.74 7.85 -46.79
N ARG A 254 32.41 8.02 -46.83
CA ARG A 254 31.48 7.40 -45.85
C ARG A 254 31.39 5.88 -46.00
N SER A 255 31.71 5.37 -47.19
CA SER A 255 31.67 3.93 -47.51
C SER A 255 33.01 3.23 -47.28
N GLU A 256 34.05 3.97 -46.89
CA GLU A 256 35.37 3.42 -46.59
C GLU A 256 35.37 2.69 -45.23
N PRO A 257 36.38 1.83 -44.96
CA PRO A 257 36.54 1.20 -43.65
C PRO A 257 36.53 2.24 -42.52
N ILE A 258 35.97 1.89 -41.36
CA ILE A 258 35.76 2.84 -40.25
C ILE A 258 37.02 3.59 -39.81
N GLY A 259 38.19 2.95 -39.88
CA GLY A 259 39.46 3.63 -39.57
C GLY A 259 39.75 4.81 -40.50
N VAL A 260 39.41 4.70 -41.78
CA VAL A 260 39.54 5.77 -42.78
C VAL A 260 38.51 6.86 -42.51
N VAL A 261 37.27 6.48 -42.18
CA VAL A 261 36.21 7.44 -41.81
C VAL A 261 36.62 8.26 -40.59
N ILE A 262 37.15 7.62 -39.54
CA ILE A 262 37.64 8.27 -38.32
C ILE A 262 38.76 9.26 -38.67
N GLN A 263 39.75 8.85 -39.47
CA GLN A 263 40.84 9.74 -39.90
C GLN A 263 40.34 10.94 -40.71
N ALA A 264 39.35 10.74 -41.58
CA ALA A 264 38.75 11.82 -42.36
C ALA A 264 38.00 12.80 -41.45
N CYS A 265 37.23 12.31 -40.48
CA CYS A 265 36.59 13.14 -39.46
C CYS A 265 37.62 13.93 -38.65
N GLU A 266 38.70 13.30 -38.20
CA GLU A 266 39.79 13.95 -37.46
C GLU A 266 40.45 15.07 -38.29
N ALA A 267 40.75 14.81 -39.56
CA ALA A 267 41.35 15.78 -40.47
C ALA A 267 40.41 16.97 -40.70
N MET A 268 39.12 16.71 -40.92
CA MET A 268 38.09 17.74 -41.07
C MET A 268 37.99 18.62 -39.81
N ILE A 269 37.90 18.02 -38.63
CA ILE A 269 37.80 18.74 -37.34
C ILE A 269 39.09 19.54 -37.05
N ARG A 270 40.26 19.04 -37.48
CA ARG A 270 41.53 19.75 -37.35
C ARG A 270 41.60 20.98 -38.25
N GLN A 271 41.00 20.91 -39.44
CA GLN A 271 40.96 21.99 -40.42
C GLN A 271 39.75 22.92 -40.25
N TRP A 272 38.99 22.78 -39.15
CA TRP A 272 37.82 23.61 -38.89
C TRP A 272 38.21 25.11 -38.90
N PRO A 273 37.49 25.98 -39.63
CA PRO A 273 37.94 27.36 -39.89
C PRO A 273 38.13 28.19 -38.63
N ASP A 274 37.24 28.02 -37.66
CA ASP A 274 37.31 28.69 -36.36
C ASP A 274 37.52 27.65 -35.25
N PRO A 275 38.65 27.73 -34.50
CA PRO A 275 38.93 26.78 -33.44
C PRO A 275 37.99 26.89 -32.24
N GLU A 276 37.32 28.03 -32.05
CA GLU A 276 36.42 28.33 -30.93
C GLU A 276 34.92 28.15 -31.30
N ASP A 277 34.64 27.73 -32.54
CA ASP A 277 33.27 27.44 -32.99
C ASP A 277 32.67 26.29 -32.16
N PRO A 278 31.52 26.48 -31.49
CA PRO A 278 30.86 25.41 -30.73
C PRO A 278 30.52 24.18 -31.58
N ALA A 279 30.28 24.34 -32.89
CA ALA A 279 30.02 23.23 -33.80
C ALA A 279 31.22 22.28 -33.91
N ARG A 280 32.44 22.79 -33.71
CA ARG A 280 33.67 21.98 -33.68
C ARG A 280 33.74 21.10 -32.43
N ALA A 281 33.36 21.63 -31.28
CA ALA A 281 33.27 20.86 -30.03
C ALA A 281 32.19 19.77 -30.14
N ASP A 282 31.06 20.09 -30.76
CA ASP A 282 30.03 19.09 -31.07
C ASP A 282 30.53 18.00 -32.04
N ALA A 283 31.27 18.37 -33.08
CA ALA A 283 31.86 17.39 -34.00
C ALA A 283 32.87 16.46 -33.30
N LEU A 284 33.66 16.99 -32.37
CA LEU A 284 34.56 16.18 -31.52
C LEU A 284 33.77 15.18 -30.66
N LEU A 285 32.69 15.62 -30.01
CA LEU A 285 31.86 14.70 -29.23
C LEU A 285 31.22 13.62 -30.12
N SER A 286 30.74 13.98 -31.31
CA SER A 286 30.20 13.02 -32.28
C SER A 286 31.26 12.03 -32.77
N LEU A 287 32.50 12.47 -32.94
CA LEU A 287 33.63 11.58 -33.25
C LEU A 287 33.92 10.63 -32.07
N GLY A 288 33.83 11.13 -30.83
CA GLY A 288 33.93 10.30 -29.64
C GLY A 288 32.85 9.22 -29.59
N VAL A 289 31.60 9.57 -29.91
CA VAL A 289 30.47 8.62 -30.02
C VAL A 289 30.72 7.60 -31.14
N LEU A 290 31.22 8.02 -32.30
CA LEU A 290 31.60 7.11 -33.38
C LEU A 290 32.65 6.10 -32.91
N CYS A 291 33.71 6.57 -32.25
CA CYS A 291 34.73 5.68 -31.70
C CYS A 291 34.15 4.71 -30.66
N TYR A 292 33.29 5.19 -29.76
CA TYR A 292 32.64 4.36 -28.73
C TYR A 292 31.80 3.24 -29.33
N MET A 293 30.94 3.58 -30.30
CA MET A 293 30.06 2.62 -30.99
C MET A 293 30.83 1.55 -31.79
N ASN A 294 32.10 1.80 -32.09
CA ASN A 294 32.98 0.85 -32.78
C ASN A 294 34.03 0.22 -31.86
N GLY A 295 33.85 0.29 -30.53
CA GLY A 295 34.72 -0.36 -29.54
C GLY A 295 36.02 0.39 -29.19
N GLY A 296 36.23 1.59 -29.75
CA GLY A 296 37.40 2.44 -29.50
C GLY A 296 37.26 3.29 -28.25
N ARG A 297 37.22 2.67 -27.06
CA ARG A 297 36.96 3.37 -25.78
C ARG A 297 37.95 4.50 -25.50
N ASP A 298 39.26 4.26 -25.64
CA ASP A 298 40.28 5.29 -25.35
C ASP A 298 40.16 6.50 -26.28
N ALA A 299 39.83 6.27 -27.55
CA ALA A 299 39.59 7.34 -28.50
C ALA A 299 38.32 8.11 -28.17
N ALA A 300 37.26 7.41 -27.76
CA ALA A 300 36.02 8.02 -27.31
C ALA A 300 36.26 8.96 -26.11
N VAL A 301 37.01 8.51 -25.10
CA VAL A 301 37.38 9.32 -23.93
C VAL A 301 38.11 10.58 -24.37
N ARG A 302 39.20 10.42 -25.15
CA ARG A 302 40.02 11.56 -25.59
C ARG A 302 39.19 12.61 -26.33
N TYR A 303 38.35 12.20 -27.28
CA TYR A 303 37.54 13.13 -28.06
C TYR A 303 36.42 13.77 -27.25
N ALA A 304 35.79 13.03 -26.35
CA ALA A 304 34.77 13.56 -25.47
C ALA A 304 35.36 14.55 -24.45
N SER A 305 36.50 14.25 -23.82
CA SER A 305 37.22 15.18 -22.94
C SER A 305 37.57 16.47 -23.68
N LEU A 306 38.14 16.38 -24.88
CA LEU A 306 38.49 17.55 -25.68
C LEU A 306 37.25 18.38 -26.08
N ALA A 307 36.12 17.73 -26.36
CA ALA A 307 34.85 18.42 -26.62
C ALA A 307 34.36 19.20 -25.39
N VAL A 308 34.43 18.60 -24.20
CA VAL A 308 34.01 19.22 -22.93
C VAL A 308 34.96 20.35 -22.51
N GLU A 309 36.27 20.21 -22.72
CA GLU A 309 37.24 21.28 -22.48
C GLU A 309 36.93 22.53 -23.32
N ARG A 310 36.47 22.33 -24.56
CA ARG A 310 36.12 23.39 -25.50
C ARG A 310 34.73 23.97 -25.24
N ASN A 311 33.79 23.13 -24.84
CA ASN A 311 32.45 23.53 -24.47
C ASN A 311 31.98 22.77 -23.22
N PRO A 312 32.13 23.36 -22.02
CA PRO A 312 31.73 22.72 -20.77
C PRO A 312 30.25 22.34 -20.72
N GLY A 313 29.39 22.99 -21.51
CA GLY A 313 27.97 22.65 -21.64
C GLY A 313 27.70 21.26 -22.23
N LEU A 314 28.71 20.62 -22.85
CA LEU A 314 28.59 19.27 -23.39
C LEU A 314 28.84 18.17 -22.36
N ALA A 315 29.27 18.49 -21.13
CA ALA A 315 29.65 17.50 -20.13
C ALA A 315 28.50 16.52 -19.80
N GLU A 316 27.29 17.05 -19.60
CA GLU A 316 26.12 16.22 -19.29
C GLU A 316 25.74 15.32 -20.47
N VAL A 317 25.74 15.87 -21.68
CA VAL A 317 25.46 15.12 -22.91
C VAL A 317 26.49 14.03 -23.14
N ALA A 318 27.77 14.32 -22.91
CA ALA A 318 28.85 13.35 -23.05
C ALA A 318 28.71 12.21 -22.04
N ASN A 319 28.40 12.51 -20.77
CA ASN A 319 28.16 11.49 -19.74
C ASN A 319 26.93 10.62 -20.04
N GLN A 320 25.86 11.19 -20.61
CA GLN A 320 24.68 10.43 -21.01
C GLN A 320 25.00 9.50 -22.20
N LEU A 321 25.67 10.02 -23.22
CA LEU A 321 25.99 9.26 -24.44
C LEU A 321 27.09 8.23 -24.23
N LEU A 322 28.01 8.47 -23.30
CA LEU A 322 29.19 7.64 -23.04
C LEU A 322 29.29 7.28 -21.55
N PRO A 323 28.30 6.56 -20.98
CA PRO A 323 28.16 6.39 -19.52
C PRO A 323 29.30 5.59 -18.88
N GLU A 324 29.95 4.71 -19.64
CA GLU A 324 31.11 3.92 -19.19
C GLU A 324 32.42 4.71 -19.29
N VAL A 325 32.40 5.88 -19.91
CA VAL A 325 33.52 6.80 -20.04
C VAL A 325 33.28 7.91 -19.01
N ARG A 326 33.53 7.63 -17.74
CA ARG A 326 33.33 8.63 -16.67
C ARG A 326 34.34 9.77 -16.86
N LEU A 327 33.91 10.88 -17.45
CA LEU A 327 34.78 12.03 -17.77
C LEU A 327 35.18 12.87 -16.54
N ASN A 328 34.61 12.58 -15.35
CA ASN A 328 34.69 13.44 -14.15
C ASN A 328 34.96 12.71 -12.82
N GLU A 329 35.45 11.47 -12.80
CA GLU A 329 35.88 10.87 -11.53
C GLU A 329 37.36 11.15 -11.26
N PRO A 330 37.73 11.68 -10.08
CA PRO A 330 39.13 11.64 -9.65
C PRO A 330 39.53 10.18 -9.57
N GLU A 331 40.66 9.81 -10.19
CA GLU A 331 41.25 8.48 -10.08
C GLU A 331 41.30 8.09 -8.59
N GLU A 332 40.56 7.05 -8.20
CA GLU A 332 40.78 6.43 -6.90
C GLU A 332 42.21 5.88 -6.91
N PRO A 333 43.05 6.22 -5.91
CA PRO A 333 44.41 5.70 -5.85
C PRO A 333 44.33 4.17 -5.71
N GLU A 334 44.97 3.46 -6.64
CA GLU A 334 45.14 2.01 -6.58
C GLU A 334 45.67 1.61 -5.19
N SER A 335 44.89 0.77 -4.49
CA SER A 335 45.20 0.28 -3.14
C SER A 335 46.15 -0.91 -3.14
#